data_AF-A0A2V8R5Z5-F1
#
_entry.id   AF-A0A2V8R5Z5-F1
#
_cell.length_a   1.000
_cell.length_b   1.000
_cell.length_c   1.000
_cell.angle_alpha   90.00
_cell.angle_beta   90.00
_cell.angle_gamma   90.00
#
_symmetry.space_group_name_H-M   'P 1'
#
loop_
_entity.id
_entity.type
_entity.pdbx_description
1 polymer ?
#
loop_
_entity_poly.entity_id
_entity_poly.type
_entity_poly.pdbx_seq_one_letter_code
_entity_poly.pdbx_strand_id
1 'polypeptide(L)'
;MFRKAYAFLIASVMVTMSLGAFSVANAKTNEAEALRVRNPLNMAILIQDDLTSKVGNELGVTRDFIRALPAGSRVMVGYITAGTLQVRQPFTTDLDLAAKSLRLPIASDSASAYNPYVEVIEAMKKFDSVCWSHGRHRSHNQGSEQT
;
A
#
# COMPACT_ATOMS: atom_id res chain seq x y z
N MET A 1 -69.66 -24.43 -19.00
CA MET A 1 -68.68 -23.87 -18.03
C MET A 1 -67.36 -24.63 -18.20
N PHE A 2 -66.19 -24.06 -17.87
CA PHE A 2 -64.82 -24.64 -18.05
C PHE A 2 -64.03 -24.35 -19.34
N ARG A 3 -64.03 -23.11 -19.84
CA ARG A 3 -63.05 -22.69 -20.89
C ARG A 3 -62.30 -21.37 -20.60
N LYS A 4 -62.48 -20.76 -19.42
CA LYS A 4 -61.90 -19.44 -19.09
C LYS A 4 -60.93 -19.42 -17.89
N ALA A 5 -60.68 -20.56 -17.23
CA ALA A 5 -59.82 -20.63 -16.04
C ALA A 5 -58.33 -20.86 -16.35
N TYR A 6 -57.97 -21.30 -17.56
CA TYR A 6 -56.59 -21.64 -17.90
C TYR A 6 -55.70 -20.46 -18.33
N ALA A 7 -56.30 -19.34 -18.75
CA ALA A 7 -55.53 -18.18 -19.21
C ALA A 7 -54.83 -17.41 -18.07
N PHE A 8 -55.34 -17.51 -16.84
CA PHE A 8 -54.77 -16.78 -15.69
C PHE A 8 -53.62 -17.50 -14.99
N LEU A 9 -53.45 -18.81 -15.20
CA LEU A 9 -52.39 -19.59 -14.52
C LEU A 9 -51.04 -19.49 -15.26
N ILE A 10 -51.05 -19.27 -16.59
CA ILE A 10 -49.82 -19.20 -17.39
C ILE A 10 -49.08 -17.86 -17.21
N ALA A 11 -49.79 -16.76 -16.92
CA ALA A 11 -49.17 -15.45 -16.71
C ALA A 11 -48.43 -15.34 -15.36
N SER A 12 -48.80 -16.13 -14.35
CA SER A 12 -48.14 -16.09 -13.04
C SER A 12 -46.78 -16.81 -13.02
N VAL A 13 -46.55 -17.76 -13.93
CA VAL A 13 -45.29 -18.53 -13.99
C VAL A 13 -44.19 -17.75 -14.74
N MET A 14 -44.56 -16.78 -15.56
CA MET A 14 -43.62 -15.99 -16.37
C MET A 14 -43.12 -14.69 -15.69
N VAL A 15 -43.68 -14.28 -14.55
CA VAL A 15 -43.23 -13.07 -13.83
C VAL A 15 -42.19 -13.37 -12.74
N THR A 16 -42.15 -14.60 -12.20
CA THR A 16 -41.19 -14.97 -11.15
C THR A 16 -39.79 -15.32 -11.65
N MET A 17 -39.60 -15.43 -12.97
CA MET A 17 -38.34 -15.90 -13.58
C MET A 17 -37.44 -14.76 -14.09
N SER A 18 -37.53 -13.56 -13.51
CA SER A 18 -36.68 -12.41 -13.89
C SER A 18 -35.81 -11.81 -12.78
N LEU A 19 -35.83 -12.36 -11.55
CA LEU A 19 -35.00 -11.86 -10.43
C LEU A 19 -33.80 -12.75 -10.08
N GLY A 20 -33.48 -13.77 -10.88
CA GLY A 20 -32.47 -14.78 -10.53
C GLY A 20 -31.06 -14.60 -11.12
N ALA A 21 -30.79 -13.62 -11.98
CA ALA A 21 -29.56 -13.60 -12.80
C ALA A 21 -28.50 -12.54 -12.39
N PHE A 22 -28.55 -11.99 -11.18
CA PHE A 22 -27.54 -11.03 -10.71
C PHE A 22 -26.91 -11.43 -9.38
N SER A 23 -26.27 -12.62 -9.26
CA SER A 23 -25.41 -12.84 -8.07
C SER A 23 -24.32 -13.91 -8.12
N VAL A 24 -24.08 -14.63 -9.23
CA VAL A 24 -23.01 -15.67 -9.28
C VAL A 24 -21.75 -15.14 -9.96
N ALA A 25 -21.31 -13.94 -9.60
CA ALA A 25 -20.01 -13.39 -10.04
C ALA A 25 -19.12 -12.92 -8.87
N ASN A 26 -19.58 -13.06 -7.62
CA ASN A 26 -18.90 -12.46 -6.47
C ASN A 26 -18.08 -13.48 -5.63
N ALA A 27 -18.29 -14.79 -5.80
CA ALA A 27 -17.58 -15.79 -4.99
C ALA A 27 -16.10 -15.98 -5.42
N LYS A 28 -15.79 -15.82 -6.71
CA LYS A 28 -14.43 -16.01 -7.24
C LYS A 28 -13.45 -14.86 -6.88
N THR A 29 -13.98 -13.70 -6.51
CA THR A 29 -13.18 -12.50 -6.18
C THR A 29 -12.62 -12.58 -4.76
N ASN A 30 -13.34 -13.25 -3.84
CA ASN A 30 -12.96 -13.35 -2.42
C ASN A 30 -11.81 -14.31 -2.16
N GLU A 31 -11.68 -15.39 -2.94
CA GLU A 31 -10.57 -16.35 -2.78
C GLU A 31 -9.22 -15.76 -3.22
N ALA A 32 -9.24 -14.89 -4.25
CA ALA A 32 -8.06 -14.16 -4.68
C ALA A 32 -7.64 -13.05 -3.68
N GLU A 33 -8.58 -12.52 -2.89
CA GLU A 33 -8.27 -11.58 -1.80
C GLU A 33 -7.73 -12.28 -0.56
N ALA A 34 -8.28 -13.45 -0.22
CA ALA A 34 -7.88 -14.24 0.94
C ALA A 34 -6.44 -14.79 0.86
N LEU A 35 -5.89 -14.92 -0.36
CA LEU A 35 -4.51 -15.33 -0.60
C LEU A 35 -3.49 -14.17 -0.56
N ARG A 36 -3.92 -12.92 -0.36
CA ARG A 36 -2.97 -11.81 -0.20
C ARG A 36 -2.30 -11.92 1.17
N VAL A 37 -1.02 -12.29 1.17
CA VAL A 37 -0.15 -12.20 2.35
C VAL A 37 -0.07 -10.72 2.77
N ARG A 38 -0.85 -10.33 3.79
CA ARG A 38 -0.89 -8.98 4.37
C ARG A 38 -0.04 -8.91 5.63
N ASN A 39 1.27 -9.09 5.47
CA ASN A 39 2.20 -8.94 6.58
C ASN A 39 2.68 -7.48 6.69
N PRO A 40 2.77 -6.92 7.90
CA PRO A 40 3.39 -5.62 8.12
C PRO A 40 4.82 -5.59 7.58
N LEU A 41 5.22 -4.49 6.93
CA LEU A 41 6.57 -4.33 6.40
C LEU A 41 7.18 -2.96 6.76
N ASN A 42 8.51 -2.92 6.82
CA ASN A 42 9.27 -1.67 6.91
C ASN A 42 9.69 -1.28 5.49
N MET A 43 9.31 -0.09 5.04
CA MET A 43 9.59 0.41 3.70
C MET A 43 10.25 1.79 3.73
N ALA A 44 11.36 1.95 3.02
CA ALA A 44 11.96 3.25 2.75
C ALA A 44 11.71 3.63 1.29
N ILE A 45 11.11 4.79 1.06
CA ILE A 45 10.85 5.34 -0.27
C ILE A 45 11.84 6.49 -0.49
N LEU A 46 12.68 6.33 -1.51
CA LEU A 46 13.71 7.30 -1.88
C LEU A 46 13.38 7.88 -3.26
N ILE A 47 13.29 9.21 -3.34
CA ILE A 47 12.96 9.92 -4.58
C ILE A 47 14.14 10.81 -4.96
N GLN A 48 14.64 10.66 -6.18
CA GLN A 48 15.65 11.58 -6.70
C GLN A 48 14.99 12.90 -7.08
N ASP A 49 15.46 13.99 -6.49
CA ASP A 49 14.83 15.32 -6.54
C ASP A 49 15.21 16.12 -7.80
N ASP A 50 16.19 15.62 -8.55
CA ASP A 50 16.80 16.18 -9.78
C ASP A 50 16.28 15.52 -11.07
N LEU A 51 15.27 14.65 -11.00
CA LEU A 51 14.66 14.04 -12.19
C LEU A 51 13.69 14.99 -12.90
N THR A 52 13.59 14.82 -14.22
CA THR A 52 12.61 15.51 -15.07
C THR A 52 11.19 15.33 -14.55
N SER A 53 10.33 16.33 -14.75
CA SER A 53 8.98 16.47 -14.16
C SER A 53 8.00 15.30 -14.40
N LYS A 54 8.34 14.31 -15.24
CA LYS A 54 7.54 13.09 -15.47
C LYS A 54 7.26 12.27 -14.21
N VAL A 55 8.05 12.41 -13.14
CA VAL A 55 7.83 11.74 -11.84
C VAL A 55 6.59 12.30 -11.11
N GLY A 56 6.16 13.52 -11.42
CA GLY A 56 5.04 14.16 -10.71
C GLY A 56 3.70 13.43 -10.83
N ASN A 57 3.45 12.77 -11.96
CA ASN A 57 2.21 12.04 -12.22
C ASN A 57 2.08 10.76 -11.38
N GLU A 58 3.21 10.14 -11.00
CA GLU A 58 3.21 8.88 -10.25
C GLU A 58 3.11 9.09 -8.73
N LEU A 59 3.26 10.32 -8.26
CA LEU A 59 3.18 10.61 -6.83
C LEU A 59 1.77 10.40 -6.27
N GLY A 60 0.72 10.56 -7.09
CA GLY A 60 -0.66 10.26 -6.68
C GLY A 60 -0.80 8.78 -6.33
N VAL A 61 -0.44 7.92 -7.29
CA VAL A 61 -0.47 6.46 -7.15
C VAL A 61 0.42 6.00 -5.99
N THR A 62 1.60 6.61 -5.82
CA THR A 62 2.51 6.27 -4.72
C THR A 62 1.90 6.60 -3.35
N ARG A 63 1.17 7.71 -3.22
CA ARG A 63 0.46 8.05 -1.97
C ARG A 63 -0.59 7.01 -1.63
N ASP A 64 -1.36 6.57 -2.63
CA ASP A 64 -2.42 5.59 -2.43
C ASP A 64 -1.85 4.21 -2.12
N PHE A 65 -0.72 3.85 -2.75
CA PHE A 65 0.04 2.65 -2.41
C PHE A 65 0.51 2.64 -0.95
N ILE A 66 1.09 3.75 -0.46
CA ILE A 66 1.52 3.87 0.95
C ILE A 66 0.33 3.66 1.90
N ARG A 67 -0.82 4.26 1.61
CA ARG A 67 -2.04 4.13 2.44
C ARG A 67 -2.63 2.73 2.41
N ALA A 68 -2.44 2.00 1.32
CA ALA A 68 -2.96 0.64 1.15
C ALA A 68 -2.11 -0.45 1.85
N LEU A 69 -0.94 -0.08 2.39
CA LEU A 69 -0.06 -1.03 3.07
C LEU A 69 -0.78 -1.68 4.29
N PRO A 70 -0.42 -2.93 4.63
CA PRO A 70 -1.00 -3.60 5.80
C PRO A 70 -0.80 -2.80 7.09
N ALA A 71 -1.78 -2.85 7.99
CA ALA A 71 -1.69 -2.22 9.30
C ALA A 71 -0.43 -2.69 10.06
N GLY A 72 0.23 -1.78 10.77
CA GLY A 72 1.52 -2.04 11.42
C GLY A 72 2.74 -1.89 10.52
N SER A 73 2.55 -1.65 9.21
CA SER A 73 3.66 -1.26 8.33
C SER A 73 4.23 0.09 8.73
N ARG A 74 5.50 0.31 8.40
CA ARG A 74 6.21 1.56 8.70
C ARG A 74 6.85 2.10 7.45
N VAL A 75 6.65 3.39 7.20
CA VAL A 75 7.16 4.04 6.00
C VAL A 75 8.06 5.20 6.35
N MET A 76 9.19 5.26 5.68
CA MET A 76 10.11 6.39 5.64
C MET A 76 10.08 7.01 4.25
N VAL A 77 10.13 8.34 4.16
CA VAL A 77 10.22 9.07 2.90
C VAL A 77 11.43 9.99 2.92
N GLY A 78 12.30 9.84 1.92
CA GLY A 78 13.49 10.65 1.74
C GLY A 78 13.67 11.11 0.29
N TYR A 79 14.36 12.23 0.13
CA TYR A 79 14.73 12.79 -1.15
C TYR A 79 16.24 12.75 -1.32
N ILE A 80 16.72 12.35 -2.49
CA ILE A 80 18.13 12.46 -2.87
C ILE A 80 18.27 13.77 -3.63
N THR A 81 18.95 14.74 -3.04
CA THR A 81 19.14 16.07 -3.61
C THR A 81 20.64 16.35 -3.64
N ALA A 82 21.21 16.52 -4.84
CA ALA A 82 22.63 16.79 -5.06
C ALA A 82 23.56 15.81 -4.30
N GLY A 83 23.23 14.51 -4.34
CA GLY A 83 24.02 13.46 -3.69
C GLY A 83 23.89 13.40 -2.16
N THR A 84 22.83 13.98 -1.59
CA THR A 84 22.56 13.90 -0.16
C THR A 84 21.15 13.40 0.11
N LEU A 85 21.02 12.43 1.03
CA LEU A 85 19.74 11.92 1.50
C LEU A 85 19.11 12.88 2.52
N GLN A 86 18.04 13.55 2.10
CA GLN A 86 17.19 14.41 2.93
C GLN A 86 15.98 13.61 3.43
N VAL A 87 15.96 13.28 4.72
CA VAL A 87 14.82 12.58 5.33
C VAL A 87 13.69 13.57 5.58
N ARG A 88 12.57 13.40 4.88
CA ARG A 88 11.39 14.25 5.04
C ARG A 88 10.40 13.68 6.05
N GLN A 89 10.29 12.35 6.07
CA GLN A 89 9.50 11.63 7.06
C GLN A 89 10.33 10.44 7.58
N PRO A 90 10.74 10.46 8.85
CA PRO A 90 11.27 9.27 9.52
C PRO A 90 10.25 8.14 9.54
N PHE A 91 10.69 6.90 9.76
CA PHE A 91 9.80 5.75 9.86
C PHE A 91 8.63 5.99 10.81
N THR A 92 7.41 5.93 10.26
CA THR A 92 6.16 6.11 11.00
C THR A 92 5.16 5.02 10.64
N THR A 93 4.31 4.64 11.60
CA THR A 93 3.13 3.79 11.37
C THR A 93 1.92 4.60 10.88
N ASP A 94 1.98 5.93 10.95
CA ASP A 94 0.98 6.82 10.36
C ASP A 94 1.21 6.90 8.84
N LEU A 95 0.55 6.01 8.11
CA LEU A 95 0.68 5.89 6.65
C LEU A 95 0.15 7.12 5.92
N ASP A 96 -0.82 7.83 6.49
CA ASP A 96 -1.33 9.08 5.92
C ASP A 96 -0.31 10.22 6.06
N LEU A 97 0.35 10.31 7.20
CA LEU A 97 1.46 11.24 7.41
C LEU A 97 2.60 10.97 6.42
N ALA A 98 2.98 9.69 6.25
CA ALA A 98 3.99 9.29 5.28
C ALA A 98 3.58 9.65 3.84
N ALA A 99 2.34 9.35 3.42
CA ALA A 99 1.85 9.71 2.10
C ALA A 99 1.84 11.24 1.86
N LYS A 100 1.42 12.03 2.85
CA LYS A 100 1.42 13.51 2.77
C LYS A 100 2.84 14.08 2.68
N SER A 101 3.84 13.37 3.17
CA SER A 101 5.25 13.78 3.07
C SER A 101 5.85 13.62 1.67
N LEU A 102 5.11 13.10 0.68
CA LEU A 102 5.51 13.15 -0.73
C LEU A 102 5.24 14.54 -1.31
N ARG A 103 6.25 15.17 -1.93
CA ARG A 103 6.15 16.37 -2.78
C ARG A 103 6.64 16.10 -4.19
N LEU A 104 6.25 16.99 -5.11
CA LEU A 104 6.88 17.07 -6.43
C LEU A 104 8.39 17.28 -6.27
N PRO A 105 9.23 16.53 -7.01
CA PRO A 105 10.65 16.85 -7.15
C PRO A 105 10.83 18.30 -7.58
N ILE A 106 11.87 18.97 -7.08
CA ILE A 106 12.12 20.38 -7.40
C ILE A 106 12.52 20.54 -8.88
N ALA A 107 13.02 19.46 -9.50
CA ALA A 107 13.56 19.41 -10.85
C ALA A 107 14.70 20.42 -11.03
N SER A 108 15.92 19.91 -11.09
CA SER A 108 17.10 20.72 -11.40
C SER A 108 17.80 20.08 -12.59
N ASP A 109 17.58 20.64 -13.79
CA ASP A 109 18.31 20.27 -15.00
C ASP A 109 19.83 20.60 -14.91
N SER A 110 20.25 21.24 -13.82
CA SER A 110 21.63 21.70 -13.58
C SER A 110 22.42 20.81 -12.61
N ALA A 111 21.80 19.79 -12.02
CA ALA A 111 22.51 18.84 -11.17
C ALA A 111 23.14 17.75 -12.06
N SER A 112 24.47 17.62 -11.99
CA SER A 112 25.17 16.48 -12.59
C SER A 112 24.56 15.19 -12.03
N ALA A 113 24.29 14.20 -12.89
CA ALA A 113 23.80 12.88 -12.48
C ALA A 113 24.69 12.32 -11.36
N TYR A 114 24.19 12.39 -10.12
CA TYR A 114 24.89 11.84 -8.98
C TYR A 114 24.63 10.33 -8.94
N ASN A 115 25.62 9.55 -8.52
CA ASN A 115 25.49 8.10 -8.51
C ASN A 115 24.59 7.67 -7.33
N PRO A 116 23.36 7.17 -7.56
CA PRO A 116 22.37 6.92 -6.51
C PRO A 116 22.75 5.78 -5.55
N TYR A 117 23.80 5.01 -5.84
CA TYR A 117 24.22 3.89 -4.99
C TYR A 117 24.75 4.35 -3.62
N VAL A 118 25.33 5.54 -3.51
CA VAL A 118 25.87 6.04 -2.23
C VAL A 118 24.73 6.31 -1.24
N GLU A 119 23.62 6.86 -1.73
CA GLU A 119 22.48 7.27 -0.91
C GLU A 119 21.64 6.07 -0.51
N VAL A 120 21.62 5.02 -1.34
CA VAL A 120 21.05 3.73 -0.94
C VAL A 120 21.80 3.16 0.27
N ILE A 121 23.14 3.26 0.32
CA ILE A 121 23.92 2.80 1.48
C ILE A 121 23.54 3.59 2.75
N GLU A 122 23.39 4.91 2.65
CA GLU A 122 22.95 5.74 3.78
C GLU A 122 21.52 5.41 4.22
N ALA A 123 20.62 5.12 3.29
CA ALA A 123 19.28 4.66 3.60
C ALA A 123 19.30 3.29 4.30
N MET A 124 20.17 2.36 3.88
CA MET A 124 20.35 1.06 4.54
C MET A 124 20.80 1.21 5.99
N LYS A 125 21.77 2.10 6.27
CA LYS A 125 22.20 2.37 7.66
C LYS A 125 21.04 2.85 8.53
N LYS A 126 20.20 3.74 8.00
CA LYS A 126 18.99 4.23 8.70
C LYS A 126 17.95 3.12 8.86
N PHE A 127 17.78 2.27 7.86
CA PHE A 127 16.88 1.12 7.88
C PHE A 127 17.26 0.11 8.97
N ASP A 128 18.53 -0.29 9.05
CA ASP A 128 19.03 -1.25 10.02
C ASP A 128 18.82 -0.75 11.45
N SER A 129 19.13 0.53 11.71
CA SER A 129 18.96 1.14 13.05
C SER A 129 17.54 0.94 13.62
N VAL A 130 16.52 0.90 12.74
CA VAL A 130 15.12 0.70 13.09
C VAL A 130 14.81 -0.76 13.37
N CYS A 131 15.30 -1.68 12.55
CA CYS A 131 15.14 -3.13 12.73
C CYS A 131 15.78 -3.61 14.05
N TRP A 132 16.99 -3.15 14.36
CA TRP A 132 17.70 -3.48 15.60
C TRP A 132 17.10 -2.82 16.85
N SER A 133 16.41 -1.68 16.70
CA SER A 133 15.63 -1.09 17.79
C SER A 133 14.41 -1.94 18.16
N HIS A 134 13.71 -2.52 17.19
CA HIS A 134 12.50 -3.33 17.46
C HIS A 134 12.80 -4.74 17.95
N GLY A 135 13.92 -5.36 17.55
CA GLY A 135 14.33 -6.68 18.05
C GLY A 135 14.68 -6.70 19.54
N ARG A 136 15.18 -5.59 20.10
CA ARG A 136 15.60 -5.50 21.51
C ARG A 136 14.44 -5.56 22.51
N HIS A 137 13.23 -5.18 22.13
CA HIS A 137 12.07 -5.21 23.03
C HIS A 137 11.45 -6.60 23.21
N ARG A 138 11.78 -7.60 22.38
CA ARG A 138 11.24 -8.96 22.53
C ARG A 138 12.12 -9.89 23.37
N SER A 139 13.39 -9.56 23.59
CA SER A 139 14.34 -10.46 24.25
C SER A 139 14.35 -10.39 25.77
N HIS A 140 13.58 -9.48 26.39
CA HIS A 140 13.64 -9.24 27.85
C HIS A 140 12.49 -9.86 28.66
N ASN A 141 11.55 -10.59 28.03
CA ASN A 141 10.37 -11.13 28.71
C ASN A 141 10.25 -12.67 28.69
N GLN A 142 11.36 -13.39 28.53
CA GLN A 142 11.36 -14.86 28.41
C GLN A 142 12.30 -15.58 29.41
N GLY A 143 12.69 -14.91 30.49
CA GLY A 143 13.70 -15.44 31.43
C GLY A 143 13.26 -15.60 32.89
N SER A 144 11.98 -15.49 33.24
CA SER A 144 11.54 -15.52 34.66
C SER A 144 10.48 -16.57 35.01
N GLU A 145 10.20 -17.52 34.14
CA GLU A 145 9.34 -18.68 34.46
C GLU A 145 10.12 -19.97 34.22
N GLN A 146 10.98 -20.31 35.18
CA GLN A 146 11.39 -21.69 35.49
C GLN A 146 12.19 -21.66 36.79
N THR A 147 11.44 -21.80 37.89
CA THR A 147 11.90 -22.35 39.17
C THR A 147 12.30 -23.81 39.01
#